data_AF-A0A368G4J4-F1
#
_entry.id   AF-A0A368G4J4-F1
#
_cell.length_a   1.000
_cell.length_b   1.000
_cell.length_c   1.000
_cell.angle_alpha   90.00
_cell.angle_beta   90.00
_cell.angle_gamma   90.00
#
_symmetry.space_group_name_H-M   'P 1'
#
loop_
_entity.id
_entity.type
_entity.pdbx_description
1 polymer ?
#
loop_
_entity_poly.entity_id
_entity_poly.type
_entity_poly.pdbx_seq_one_letter_code
_entity_poly.pdbx_strand_id
1 'polypeptide(L)'
;MKVKLKFGMNLKDFFSNCTFSAQPSSHLACNSKIFSHWLDNRENILVLLTLFIIVHFVFSIVCMTLPVPSGCFMPIFVLGAAVGRLMGEMVALAFPALLGSGTNIYPGVYAVVG
;
A
#
# COMPACT_ATOMS: atom_id res chain seq x y z
N MET A 1 7.33 -26.94 8.37
CA MET A 1 8.01 -25.84 7.65
C MET A 1 6.95 -24.83 7.22
N LYS A 2 6.69 -23.78 8.03
CA LYS A 2 5.70 -22.74 7.69
C LYS A 2 6.31 -21.82 6.62
N VAL A 3 5.90 -21.98 5.36
CA VAL A 3 6.23 -21.04 4.28
C VAL A 3 5.54 -19.72 4.64
N LYS A 4 6.27 -18.82 5.29
CA LYS A 4 5.80 -17.47 5.60
C LYS A 4 5.82 -16.70 4.27
N LEU A 5 4.72 -16.78 3.52
CA LEU A 5 4.55 -16.08 2.25
C LEU A 5 4.76 -14.57 2.49
N LYS A 6 5.90 -14.03 2.08
CA LYS A 6 6.26 -12.59 2.21
C LYS A 6 5.16 -11.68 1.63
N PHE A 7 4.47 -12.13 0.59
CA PHE A 7 3.36 -11.42 -0.03
C PHE A 7 2.20 -11.08 0.92
N GLY A 8 1.90 -11.96 1.89
CA GLY A 8 0.83 -11.72 2.85
C GLY A 8 1.16 -10.67 3.91
N MET A 9 2.44 -10.28 4.07
CA MET A 9 2.84 -9.19 4.96
C MET A 9 2.56 -7.82 4.33
N ASN A 10 2.92 -7.65 3.05
CA ASN A 10 2.71 -6.39 2.33
C ASN A 10 1.22 -6.01 2.26
N LEU A 11 0.34 -7.01 2.09
CA LEU A 11 -1.11 -6.80 2.06
C LEU A 11 -1.67 -6.30 3.41
N LYS A 12 -1.16 -6.85 4.53
CA LYS A 12 -1.55 -6.39 5.87
C LYS A 12 -1.08 -4.97 6.16
N ASP A 13 0.07 -4.61 5.63
CA ASP A 13 0.59 -3.24 5.73
C ASP A 13 -0.31 -2.27 4.94
N PHE A 14 -0.81 -2.66 3.77
CA PHE A 14 -1.74 -1.84 2.97
C PHE A 14 -3.12 -1.64 3.60
N PHE A 15 -3.63 -2.60 4.36
CA PHE A 15 -4.93 -2.47 5.06
C PHE A 15 -4.86 -1.74 6.40
N SER A 16 -3.68 -1.28 6.82
CA SER A 16 -3.53 -0.59 8.09
C SER A 16 -4.23 0.79 8.06
N ASN A 17 -5.13 1.07 9.00
CA ASN A 17 -5.89 2.32 9.09
C ASN A 17 -5.07 3.57 9.53
N CYS A 18 -3.77 3.58 9.23
CA CYS A 18 -2.90 4.74 9.38
C CYS A 18 -2.86 5.54 8.07
N THR A 19 -2.28 6.74 8.06
CA THR A 19 -1.95 7.49 6.84
C THR A 19 -0.42 7.52 6.69
N PHE A 20 0.12 7.14 5.54
CA PHE A 20 1.57 7.14 5.33
C PHE A 20 2.14 8.53 5.10
N SER A 21 1.34 9.43 4.52
CA SER A 21 1.71 10.83 4.30
C SER A 21 1.44 11.76 5.50
N ALA A 22 0.94 11.24 6.62
CA ALA A 22 0.61 12.06 7.79
C ALA A 22 1.85 12.39 8.63
N GLN A 23 1.89 13.62 9.16
CA GLN A 23 2.96 14.08 10.04
C GLN A 23 3.03 13.25 11.33
N PRO A 24 4.24 12.96 11.84
CA PRO A 24 4.48 12.02 12.96
C PRO A 24 3.88 12.44 14.31
N SER A 25 3.33 13.65 14.42
CA SER A 25 2.68 14.22 15.59
C SER A 25 1.15 14.00 15.64
N SER A 26 0.56 13.36 14.62
CA SER A 26 -0.88 13.08 14.57
C SER A 26 -1.21 11.64 15.01
N HIS A 27 -2.36 11.45 15.66
CA HIS A 27 -2.88 10.14 16.11
C HIS A 27 -3.22 9.16 14.95
N LEU A 28 -2.87 9.53 13.72
CA LEU A 28 -3.08 8.81 12.46
C LEU A 28 -1.77 8.27 11.86
N ALA A 29 -0.63 8.55 12.49
CA ALA A 29 0.68 8.10 12.04
C ALA A 29 0.83 6.57 12.17
N CYS A 30 1.55 5.98 11.21
CA CYS A 30 1.69 4.52 11.15
C CYS A 30 2.69 3.97 12.20
N ASN A 31 2.49 2.73 12.61
CA ASN A 31 3.34 2.06 13.61
C ASN A 31 4.81 1.97 13.13
N SER A 32 5.77 2.11 14.04
CA SER A 32 7.21 2.14 13.77
C SER A 32 7.73 0.95 12.94
N LYS A 33 7.08 -0.22 13.03
CA LYS A 33 7.43 -1.42 12.24
C LYS A 33 7.08 -1.32 10.75
N ILE A 34 5.95 -0.67 10.44
CA ILE A 34 5.52 -0.43 9.06
C ILE A 34 6.30 0.76 8.49
N PHE A 35 6.54 1.77 9.33
CA PHE A 35 7.37 2.90 8.98
C PHE A 35 8.81 2.48 8.63
N SER A 36 9.46 1.60 9.39
CA SER A 36 10.81 1.12 9.03
C SER A 36 10.84 0.20 7.81
N HIS A 37 9.74 -0.51 7.51
CA HIS A 37 9.68 -1.39 6.33
C HIS A 37 9.50 -0.60 5.02
N TRP A 38 8.77 0.53 5.06
CA TRP A 38 8.40 1.30 3.87
C TRP A 38 9.07 2.69 3.77
N LEU A 39 9.45 3.32 4.90
CA LEU A 39 9.94 4.71 4.96
C LEU A 39 11.42 4.85 5.36
N ASP A 40 12.23 3.80 5.36
CA ASP A 40 13.58 3.81 5.95
C ASP A 40 14.56 4.87 5.38
N ASN A 41 14.26 5.57 4.27
CA ASN A 41 15.06 6.72 3.78
C ASN A 41 14.40 7.49 2.61
N ARG A 42 13.06 7.50 2.50
CA ARG A 42 12.37 8.05 1.31
C ARG A 42 11.34 9.11 1.72
N GLU A 43 11.64 10.36 1.39
CA GLU A 43 10.79 11.55 1.59
C GLU A 43 9.41 11.45 0.89
N ASN A 44 9.29 10.60 -0.15
CA ASN A 44 8.09 10.53 -1.00
C ASN A 44 7.49 9.11 -1.02
N ILE A 45 6.60 8.81 -0.07
CA ILE A 45 5.90 7.51 -0.01
C ILE A 45 5.10 7.22 -1.29
N LEU A 46 4.49 8.23 -1.91
CA LEU A 46 3.73 8.10 -3.16
C LEU A 46 4.57 7.54 -4.30
N VAL A 47 5.82 8.01 -4.40
CA VAL A 47 6.76 7.57 -5.44
C VAL A 47 7.18 6.12 -5.20
N LEU A 48 7.38 5.72 -3.93
CA LEU A 48 7.70 4.36 -3.59
C LEU A 48 6.55 3.39 -3.91
N LEU A 49 5.31 3.74 -3.55
CA LEU A 49 4.12 2.94 -3.90
C LEU A 49 3.95 2.83 -5.41
N THR A 50 4.14 3.93 -6.15
CA THR A 50 4.05 3.93 -7.61
C THR A 50 5.09 3.02 -8.24
N LEU A 51 6.34 3.10 -7.78
CA LEU A 51 7.42 2.24 -8.26
C LEU A 51 7.16 0.77 -7.91
N PHE A 52 6.62 0.48 -6.74
CA PHE A 52 6.20 -0.87 -6.35
C PHE A 52 5.17 -1.43 -7.33
N ILE A 53 4.13 -0.65 -7.68
CA ILE A 53 3.08 -1.04 -8.63
C ILE A 53 3.68 -1.33 -10.02
N ILE A 54 4.52 -0.45 -10.55
CA ILE A 54 5.13 -0.62 -11.89
C ILE A 54 5.99 -1.88 -11.92
N VAL A 55 6.88 -2.06 -10.94
CA VAL A 55 7.77 -3.22 -10.88
C VAL A 55 6.99 -4.52 -10.75
N HIS A 56 5.98 -4.56 -9.89
CA HIS A 56 5.16 -5.77 -9.70
C HIS A 56 4.27 -6.06 -10.90
N PHE A 57 3.80 -5.03 -11.62
CA PHE A 57 3.04 -5.21 -12.85
C PHE A 57 3.91 -5.84 -13.95
N VAL A 58 5.12 -5.32 -14.17
CA VAL A 58 6.07 -5.89 -15.15
C VAL A 58 6.46 -7.30 -14.75
N PHE A 59 6.77 -7.54 -13.48
CA PHE A 59 7.11 -8.87 -12.98
C PHE A 59 5.94 -9.86 -13.15
N SER A 60 4.69 -9.41 -12.94
CA SER A 60 3.51 -10.23 -13.17
C SER A 60 3.38 -10.66 -14.64
N ILE A 61 3.64 -9.77 -15.59
CA ILE A 61 3.61 -10.10 -17.03
C ILE A 61 4.70 -11.14 -17.34
N VAL A 62 5.92 -10.95 -16.83
CA VAL A 62 7.01 -11.92 -16.99
C VAL A 62 6.63 -13.28 -16.40
N CYS A 63 6.01 -13.32 -15.23
CA CYS A 63 5.55 -14.57 -14.62
C CYS A 63 4.50 -15.30 -15.47
N MET A 64 3.59 -14.58 -16.15
CA MET A 64 2.60 -15.18 -17.04
C MET A 64 3.23 -15.85 -18.27
N THR A 65 4.44 -15.43 -18.68
CA THR A 65 5.14 -16.02 -19.84
C THR A 65 5.90 -17.31 -19.51
N LEU A 66 6.08 -17.65 -18.22
CA LEU A 66 6.73 -18.88 -17.81
C LEU A 66 5.74 -20.05 -17.86
N PRO A 67 6.11 -21.22 -18.41
CA PRO A 67 5.25 -22.41 -18.46
C PRO A 67 5.21 -23.09 -17.08
N VAL A 68 4.70 -22.38 -16.07
CA VAL A 68 4.54 -22.88 -14.70
C VAL A 68 3.08 -22.70 -14.28
N PRO A 69 2.37 -23.77 -13.88
CA PRO A 69 1.01 -23.68 -13.35
C PRO A 69 1.04 -22.96 -12.00
N SER A 70 0.87 -21.64 -12.04
CA SER A 70 0.93 -20.77 -10.87
C SER A 70 -0.27 -19.82 -10.86
N GLY A 71 -0.91 -19.71 -9.70
CA GLY A 71 -2.10 -18.87 -9.54
C GLY A 71 -1.73 -17.39 -9.62
N CYS A 72 -2.19 -16.70 -10.68
CA CYS A 72 -1.95 -15.26 -10.87
C CYS A 72 -2.87 -14.36 -10.02
N PHE A 73 -3.88 -14.92 -9.36
CA PHE A 73 -4.88 -14.13 -8.62
C PHE A 73 -4.28 -13.34 -7.44
N MET A 74 -3.44 -13.99 -6.64
CA MET A 74 -2.83 -13.38 -5.44
C MET A 74 -1.95 -12.15 -5.75
N PRO A 75 -1.02 -12.17 -6.72
CA PRO A 75 -0.20 -11.00 -7.02
C PRO A 75 -1.02 -9.83 -7.60
N ILE A 76 -2.07 -10.11 -8.37
CA ILE A 76 -2.97 -9.08 -8.91
C ILE A 76 -3.79 -8.44 -7.78
N PHE A 77 -4.27 -9.25 -6.82
CA PHE A 77 -4.98 -8.74 -5.65
C PHE A 77 -4.11 -7.81 -4.79
N VAL A 78 -2.84 -8.17 -4.57
CA VAL A 78 -1.89 -7.32 -3.84
C VAL A 78 -1.60 -6.02 -4.61
N LEU A 79 -1.56 -6.08 -5.93
CA LEU A 79 -1.38 -4.91 -6.78
C LEU A 79 -2.57 -3.96 -6.68
N GLY A 80 -3.81 -4.49 -6.72
CA GLY A 80 -5.04 -3.73 -6.53
C GLY A 80 -5.05 -3.00 -5.19
N ALA A 81 -4.72 -3.71 -4.11
CA ALA A 81 -4.63 -3.11 -2.78
C ALA A 81 -3.60 -1.97 -2.70
N ALA A 82 -2.46 -2.11 -3.39
CA ALA A 82 -1.45 -1.05 -3.47
C ALA A 82 -1.96 0.18 -4.25
N VAL A 83 -2.68 -0.01 -5.35
CA VAL A 83 -3.28 1.07 -6.15
C VAL A 83 -4.38 1.79 -5.37
N GLY A 84 -5.28 1.03 -4.73
CA GLY A 84 -6.32 1.58 -3.87
C GLY A 84 -5.72 2.41 -2.73
N ARG A 85 -4.63 1.93 -2.12
CA ARG A 85 -3.90 2.67 -1.10
C ARG A 85 -3.32 3.98 -1.62
N LEU A 86 -2.68 3.96 -2.80
CA LEU A 86 -2.13 5.16 -3.44
C LEU A 86 -3.22 6.21 -3.68
N MET A 87 -4.38 5.79 -4.19
CA MET A 87 -5.51 6.69 -4.40
C MET A 87 -6.03 7.26 -3.07
N GLY A 88 -6.11 6.46 -2.02
CA GLY A 88 -6.49 6.93 -0.68
C GLY A 88 -5.55 8.00 -0.12
N GLU A 89 -4.23 7.83 -0.28
CA GLU A 89 -3.24 8.83 0.13
C GLU A 89 -3.30 10.11 -0.73
N MET A 90 -3.54 9.98 -2.05
CA MET A 90 -3.74 11.13 -2.94
C MET A 90 -4.99 11.95 -2.56
N VAL A 91 -6.09 11.27 -2.23
CA VAL A 91 -7.32 11.93 -1.76
C VAL A 91 -7.11 12.61 -0.40
N ALA A 92 -6.37 11.96 0.51
CA ALA A 92 -6.02 12.56 1.80
C ALA A 92 -5.16 13.83 1.64
N LEU A 93 -4.26 13.87 0.66
CA LEU A 93 -3.45 15.04 0.32
C LEU A 93 -4.23 16.14 -0.40
N ALA A 94 -5.16 15.79 -1.28
CA ALA A 94 -5.98 16.76 -2.02
C ALA A 94 -6.99 17.47 -1.12
N PHE A 95 -7.46 16.81 -0.06
CA PHE A 95 -8.48 17.31 0.85
C PHE A 95 -8.03 17.38 2.33
N PRO A 96 -7.00 18.19 2.66
CA PRO A 96 -6.56 18.37 4.04
C PRO A 96 -7.62 19.08 4.91
N ALA A 97 -8.54 19.82 4.29
CA ALA A 97 -9.61 20.54 4.97
C ALA A 97 -10.68 19.61 5.59
N LEU A 98 -10.91 18.42 5.01
CA LEU A 98 -11.88 17.44 5.56
C LEU A 98 -11.34 16.70 6.79
N LEU A 99 -10.03 16.67 7.00
CA LEU A 99 -9.42 16.09 8.21
C LEU A 99 -9.74 16.90 9.47
N GLY A 100 -9.96 18.22 9.34
CA GLY A 100 -10.26 19.10 10.48
C GLY A 100 -11.71 19.05 10.97
N SER A 101 -12.64 18.58 10.14
CA SER A 101 -14.10 18.63 10.39
C SER A 101 -14.71 17.32 10.94
N GLY A 102 -13.87 16.35 11.34
CA GLY A 102 -14.32 15.08 11.94
C GLY A 102 -14.55 13.93 10.95
N THR A 103 -14.36 14.16 9.65
CA THR A 103 -14.41 13.12 8.61
C THR A 103 -12.99 12.68 8.25
N ASN A 104 -12.44 11.74 9.03
CA ASN A 104 -11.13 11.17 8.73
C ASN A 104 -11.20 10.27 7.48
N ILE A 105 -10.31 10.52 6.52
CA ILE A 105 -10.11 9.66 5.35
C ILE A 105 -9.20 8.51 5.77
N TYR A 106 -9.70 7.27 5.66
CA TYR A 106 -8.93 6.07 5.95
C TYR A 106 -8.42 5.44 4.64
N PRO A 107 -7.15 5.62 4.27
CA PRO A 107 -6.61 5.08 3.02
C PRO A 107 -6.61 3.53 2.99
N GLY A 108 -6.75 2.88 4.15
CA GLY A 108 -6.92 1.42 4.26
C GLY A 108 -8.22 0.91 3.64
N VAL A 109 -9.31 1.69 3.69
CA VAL A 109 -10.58 1.30 3.05
C VAL A 109 -10.46 1.36 1.54
N TYR A 110 -9.76 2.38 1.01
CA TYR A 110 -9.47 2.47 -0.42
C TYR A 110 -8.61 1.31 -0.91
N ALA A 111 -7.68 0.83 -0.08
CA ALA A 111 -6.88 -0.36 -0.38
C ALA A 111 -7.72 -1.66 -0.43
N VAL A 112 -8.83 -1.76 0.30
CA VAL A 112 -9.70 -2.96 0.25
C VAL A 112 -10.58 -2.97 -1.01
N VAL A 113 -10.96 -1.79 -1.51
CA VAL A 113 -11.78 -1.64 -2.73
C VAL A 113 -10.93 -1.86 -4.00
N GLY A 114 -9.65 -1.52 -3.93
CA GLY A 114 -8.69 -1.58 -5.04
C GLY A 114 -8.31 -2.99 -5.47
#